data_AF-A0A958AK28-F1
#
_entry.id   AF-A0A958AK28-F1
#
_cell.length_a   1.000
_cell.length_b   1.000
_cell.length_c   1.000
_cell.angle_alpha   90.00
_cell.angle_beta   90.00
_cell.angle_gamma   90.00
#
_symmetry.space_group_name_H-M   'P 1'
#
loop_
_entity.id
_entity.type
_entity.pdbx_description
1 polymer ?
#
loop_
_entity_poly.entity_id
_entity_poly.type
_entity_poly.pdbx_seq_one_letter_code
_entity_poly.pdbx_strand_id
1 'polypeptide(L)'
;MAKMRVIGMMSGTSVDGIDVVVADLVASSATSTIDAAPPTAQVNPARTDESPSAESALTIQQLAFTTIPWAEDTRRTIFSLIQETTSAAALCEANFTVAHAFVDALKQVLETAKIPLQSVDLIASHGQTIWHNVSAGKVTSTLQIGDPSVIAARTGITTVGNFRTADVAVGGQGAPLVSLYDWYFLRPPVIAQAESIHWRAVQNIGGIGNVTFLPPWGCTDMPLAFDTGPGNVFIDWAAAEATAGTQTYDHDGQLARDGYVSEPLLQRCLSLPYFQQVPPKSTGRELFDNKLVAEWWAVAQQMGLSPTDFVATMTELTAVSIAEAYARFAPGTVA
;
A
#
# COMPACT_ATOMS: atom_id res chain seq x y z
N MET A 1 9.03 -21.42 -21.78
CA MET A 1 8.66 -20.50 -20.70
C MET A 1 9.76 -19.48 -20.53
N ALA A 2 9.43 -18.20 -20.67
CA ALA A 2 10.36 -17.13 -20.33
C ALA A 2 10.33 -16.94 -18.82
N LYS A 3 11.51 -16.83 -18.21
CA LYS A 3 11.67 -16.67 -16.76
C LYS A 3 12.52 -15.44 -16.52
N MET A 4 12.07 -14.58 -15.63
CA MET A 4 12.81 -13.42 -15.15
C MET A 4 12.87 -13.46 -13.63
N ARG A 5 14.07 -13.43 -13.07
CA ARG A 5 14.29 -13.27 -11.65
C ARG A 5 14.31 -11.80 -11.30
N VAL A 6 13.37 -11.39 -10.47
CA VAL A 6 13.19 -10.00 -10.07
C VAL A 6 13.37 -9.84 -8.57
N ILE A 7 13.85 -8.67 -8.17
CA ILE A 7 13.77 -8.21 -6.79
C ILE A 7 12.74 -7.10 -6.72
N GLY A 8 11.74 -7.24 -5.86
CA GLY A 8 10.84 -6.16 -5.46
C GLY A 8 11.29 -5.58 -4.12
N MET A 9 11.37 -4.26 -4.02
CA MET A 9 11.69 -3.57 -2.77
C MET A 9 10.69 -2.45 -2.49
N MET A 10 10.26 -2.34 -1.24
CA MET A 10 9.42 -1.23 -0.80
C MET A 10 9.68 -0.89 0.67
N SER A 11 9.40 0.36 1.05
CA SER A 11 9.22 0.74 2.44
C SER A 11 7.95 1.57 2.56
N GLY A 12 7.06 1.12 3.45
CA GLY A 12 5.77 1.75 3.69
C GLY A 12 5.86 3.10 4.40
N THR A 13 4.72 3.76 4.59
CA THR A 13 4.63 5.02 5.35
C THR A 13 4.72 4.81 6.88
N SER A 14 4.74 3.55 7.34
CA SER A 14 5.08 3.12 8.70
C SER A 14 6.58 3.21 9.01
N VAL A 15 7.43 3.21 7.98
CA VAL A 15 8.90 3.32 8.07
C VAL A 15 9.49 2.28 9.06
N ASP A 16 8.88 1.11 9.15
CA ASP A 16 9.23 -0.02 10.01
C ASP A 16 10.38 -0.86 9.44
N GLY A 17 10.44 -1.00 8.12
CA GLY A 17 11.57 -1.62 7.45
C GLY A 17 11.55 -1.48 5.94
N ILE A 18 12.52 -2.13 5.31
CA ILE A 18 12.61 -2.33 3.87
C ILE A 18 12.17 -3.77 3.61
N ASP A 19 11.02 -3.94 3.00
CA ASP A 19 10.57 -5.23 2.50
C ASP A 19 11.30 -5.55 1.21
N VAL A 20 11.89 -6.73 1.16
CA VAL A 20 12.61 -7.24 -0.01
C VAL A 20 12.07 -8.61 -0.35
N VAL A 21 11.56 -8.75 -1.57
CA VAL A 21 11.14 -10.02 -2.14
C VAL A 21 12.02 -10.38 -3.32
N VAL A 22 12.45 -11.64 -3.40
CA VAL A 22 13.08 -12.22 -4.58
C VAL A 22 12.08 -13.20 -5.18
N ALA A 23 11.70 -12.99 -6.43
CA ALA A 23 10.70 -13.81 -7.10
C ALA A 23 11.11 -14.15 -8.54
N ASP A 24 10.67 -15.32 -8.98
CA ASP A 24 10.73 -15.70 -10.38
C ASP A 24 9.36 -15.41 -11.02
N LEU A 25 9.35 -14.53 -12.03
CA LEU A 25 8.21 -14.30 -12.92
C LEU A 25 8.34 -15.28 -14.09
N VAL A 26 7.35 -16.15 -14.28
CA VAL A 26 7.36 -17.16 -15.34
C VAL A 26 6.18 -16.93 -16.26
N ALA A 27 6.45 -16.70 -17.53
CA ALA A 27 5.44 -16.60 -18.57
C ALA A 27 5.45 -17.84 -19.46
N SER A 28 4.26 -18.28 -19.87
CA SER A 28 4.05 -19.39 -20.81
C SER A 28 4.89 -19.25 -22.10
N SER A 29 4.99 -18.04 -22.66
CA SER A 29 5.81 -17.72 -23.83
C SER A 29 6.61 -16.42 -23.67
N ALA A 30 7.69 -16.25 -24.44
CA ALA A 30 8.51 -15.02 -24.43
C ALA A 30 7.82 -13.82 -25.11
N THR A 31 6.76 -14.08 -25.88
CA THR A 31 5.90 -13.09 -26.53
C THR A 31 4.60 -12.88 -25.77
N SER A 32 4.44 -13.50 -24.60
CA SER A 32 3.27 -13.29 -23.74
C SER A 32 3.28 -11.83 -23.33
N THR A 33 2.42 -11.05 -23.96
CA THR A 33 2.16 -9.67 -23.57
C THR A 33 1.15 -9.73 -22.44
N ILE A 34 1.52 -9.16 -21.29
CA ILE A 34 0.53 -8.73 -20.32
C ILE A 34 -0.10 -7.50 -20.96
N ASP A 35 -1.40 -7.53 -21.25
CA ASP A 35 -2.11 -6.38 -21.80
C ASP A 35 -2.14 -5.30 -20.69
N ALA A 36 -1.07 -4.51 -20.61
CA ALA A 36 -0.83 -3.52 -19.56
C ALA A 36 -1.67 -2.25 -19.76
N ALA A 37 -2.48 -2.21 -20.81
CA ALA A 37 -3.48 -1.16 -20.97
C ALA A 37 -4.49 -1.31 -19.82
N PRO A 38 -4.65 -0.31 -18.92
CA PRO A 38 -5.88 -0.23 -18.16
C PRO A 38 -7.01 -0.29 -19.19
N PRO A 39 -8.04 -1.13 -19.03
CA PRO A 39 -9.18 -1.09 -19.90
C PRO A 39 -9.70 0.35 -19.90
N THR A 40 -9.47 1.06 -20.99
CA THR A 40 -9.96 2.42 -21.12
C THR A 40 -11.49 2.33 -21.14
N ALA A 41 -12.17 3.34 -20.59
CA ALA A 41 -13.64 3.43 -20.61
C ALA A 41 -14.25 3.48 -22.03
N GLN A 42 -13.44 3.32 -23.08
CA GLN A 42 -13.86 3.12 -24.46
C GLN A 42 -13.40 1.75 -24.93
N VAL A 43 -14.25 0.75 -24.68
CA VAL A 43 -14.15 -0.55 -25.34
C VAL A 43 -14.22 -0.32 -26.84
N ASN A 44 -13.13 -0.60 -27.55
CA ASN A 44 -13.15 -0.65 -29.01
C ASN A 44 -14.08 -1.79 -29.44
N PRO A 45 -15.21 -1.54 -30.13
CA PRO A 45 -16.24 -2.54 -30.43
C PRO A 45 -15.76 -3.63 -31.41
N ALA A 46 -14.50 -3.58 -31.86
CA ALA A 46 -13.88 -4.61 -32.68
C ALA A 46 -13.12 -5.70 -31.88
N ARG A 47 -13.10 -5.66 -30.53
CA ARG A 47 -12.51 -6.75 -29.73
C ARG A 47 -13.45 -7.96 -29.78
N THR A 48 -13.12 -8.91 -30.66
CA THR A 48 -13.72 -10.24 -30.67
C THR A 48 -13.49 -10.92 -29.34
N ASP A 49 -14.54 -11.57 -28.88
CA ASP A 49 -14.78 -12.23 -27.60
C ASP A 49 -13.89 -13.48 -27.38
N GLU A 50 -12.57 -13.32 -27.47
CA GLU A 50 -11.65 -14.37 -27.04
C GLU A 50 -11.54 -14.29 -25.51
N SER A 51 -12.29 -15.18 -24.84
CA SER A 51 -11.99 -15.63 -23.48
C SER A 51 -10.47 -15.79 -23.36
N PRO A 52 -9.80 -15.31 -22.29
CA PRO A 52 -8.38 -15.51 -22.14
C PRO A 52 -8.14 -17.02 -22.15
N SER A 53 -7.66 -17.51 -23.29
CA SER A 53 -7.24 -18.90 -23.43
C SER A 53 -6.16 -19.14 -22.38
N ALA A 54 -6.05 -20.36 -21.89
CA ALA A 54 -5.05 -20.76 -20.89
C ALA A 54 -3.58 -20.58 -21.35
N GLU A 55 -3.32 -19.89 -22.47
CA GLU A 55 -2.03 -19.76 -23.14
C GLU A 55 -1.19 -18.55 -22.69
N SER A 56 -1.68 -17.64 -21.85
CA SER A 56 -0.90 -16.50 -21.30
C SER A 56 -0.77 -16.51 -19.78
N ALA A 57 -0.47 -17.66 -19.17
CA ALA A 57 -0.26 -17.75 -17.73
C ALA A 57 1.05 -17.07 -17.31
N LEU A 58 0.95 -15.90 -16.67
CA LEU A 58 2.01 -15.33 -15.84
C LEU A 58 1.88 -15.93 -14.45
N THR A 59 2.95 -16.53 -13.94
CA THR A 59 3.01 -17.01 -12.56
C THR A 59 4.15 -16.32 -11.82
N ILE A 60 3.99 -16.22 -10.50
CA ILE A 60 4.98 -15.66 -9.60
C ILE A 60 5.35 -16.73 -8.59
N GLN A 61 6.64 -17.02 -8.50
CA GLN A 61 7.19 -17.89 -7.48
C GLN A 61 8.09 -17.07 -6.55
N GLN A 62 7.64 -16.83 -5.32
CA GLN A 62 8.48 -16.24 -4.29
C GLN A 62 9.59 -17.21 -3.88
N LEU A 63 10.84 -16.76 -3.96
CA LEU A 63 12.03 -17.53 -3.55
C LEU A 63 12.51 -17.14 -2.17
N ALA A 64 12.43 -15.85 -1.85
CA ALA A 64 12.83 -15.29 -0.58
C ALA A 64 12.01 -14.03 -0.30
N PHE A 65 11.75 -13.80 0.99
CA PHE A 65 11.16 -12.57 1.49
C PHE A 65 11.73 -12.29 2.87
N THR A 66 12.08 -11.04 3.12
CA THR A 66 12.32 -10.56 4.49
C THR A 66 12.01 -9.08 4.55
N THR A 67 11.71 -8.61 5.76
CA THR A 67 11.75 -7.20 6.12
C THR A 67 13.06 -6.92 6.83
N ILE A 68 13.83 -5.94 6.35
CA ILE A 68 15.04 -5.45 7.01
C ILE A 68 14.66 -4.19 7.80
N PRO A 69 14.74 -4.21 9.14
CA PRO A 69 14.41 -3.04 9.94
C PRO A 69 15.29 -1.85 9.57
N TRP A 70 14.71 -0.65 9.58
CA TRP A 70 15.50 0.56 9.43
C TRP A 70 16.44 0.76 10.61
N ALA A 71 17.67 1.20 10.34
CA ALA A 71 18.51 1.79 11.38
C ALA A 71 17.77 2.99 12.00
N GLU A 72 17.78 3.10 13.34
CA GLU A 72 16.99 4.10 14.07
C GLU A 72 17.27 5.53 13.58
N ASP A 73 18.54 5.86 13.32
CA ASP A 73 18.94 7.17 12.79
C ASP A 73 18.34 7.47 11.42
N THR A 74 18.35 6.48 10.52
CA THR A 74 17.75 6.61 9.18
C THR A 74 16.24 6.72 9.28
N ARG A 75 15.59 5.94 10.15
CA ARG A 75 14.15 6.03 10.42
C ARG A 75 13.77 7.42 10.93
N ARG A 76 14.51 7.96 11.90
CA ARG A 76 14.29 9.34 12.42
C ARG A 76 14.48 10.39 11.33
N THR A 77 15.49 10.22 10.47
CA THR A 77 15.73 11.11 9.34
C THR A 77 14.58 11.06 8.33
N ILE A 78 14.07 9.88 7.98
CA ILE A 78 12.92 9.76 7.08
C ILE A 78 11.69 10.45 7.68
N PHE A 79 11.38 10.22 8.96
CA PHE A 79 10.26 10.90 9.62
C PHE A 79 10.41 12.41 9.64
N SER A 80 11.62 12.95 9.84
CA SER A 80 11.85 14.39 9.81
C SER A 80 11.72 15.00 8.40
N LEU A 81 11.64 14.18 7.35
CA LEU A 81 11.39 14.64 5.99
C LEU A 81 9.89 14.60 5.62
N ILE A 82 9.08 13.82 6.34
CA ILE A 82 7.63 13.71 6.11
C ILE A 82 6.92 14.87 6.83
N GLN A 83 7.16 16.08 6.35
CA GLN A 83 6.54 17.31 6.83
C GLN A 83 6.47 18.34 5.69
N GLU A 84 5.58 19.33 5.82
CA GLU A 84 5.36 20.33 4.76
C GLU A 84 6.62 21.10 4.38
N THR A 85 7.53 21.32 5.34
CA THR A 85 8.76 22.10 5.13
C THR A 85 9.99 21.24 5.39
N THR A 86 10.81 21.06 4.36
CA THR A 86 12.15 20.45 4.46
C THR A 86 13.13 21.15 3.51
N SER A 87 14.42 20.90 3.67
CA SER A 87 15.44 21.47 2.79
C SER A 87 15.72 20.57 1.58
N ALA A 88 15.96 21.19 0.42
CA ALA A 88 16.39 20.46 -0.78
C ALA A 88 17.69 19.68 -0.54
N ALA A 89 18.60 20.21 0.28
CA ALA A 89 19.84 19.54 0.64
C ALA A 89 19.57 18.24 1.41
N ALA A 90 18.71 18.28 2.43
CA ALA A 90 18.35 17.09 3.22
C ALA A 90 17.63 16.04 2.38
N LEU A 91 16.70 16.45 1.49
CA LEU A 91 16.05 15.53 0.56
C LEU A 91 17.05 14.88 -0.42
N CYS A 92 17.99 15.67 -0.96
CA CYS A 92 19.02 15.19 -1.87
C CYS A 92 19.91 14.12 -1.20
N GLU A 93 20.37 14.40 0.02
CA GLU A 93 21.18 13.47 0.81
C GLU A 93 20.40 12.20 1.14
N ALA A 94 19.17 12.34 1.64
CA ALA A 94 18.33 11.21 2.00
C ALA A 94 17.99 10.32 0.79
N ASN A 95 17.85 10.89 -0.41
CA ASN A 95 17.60 10.14 -1.63
C ASN A 95 18.71 9.12 -1.94
N PHE A 96 19.96 9.46 -1.65
CA PHE A 96 21.11 8.57 -1.79
C PHE A 96 21.23 7.62 -0.60
N THR A 97 21.05 8.11 0.62
CA THR A 97 21.11 7.29 1.85
C THR A 97 20.09 6.17 1.83
N VAL A 98 18.84 6.45 1.46
CA VAL A 98 17.77 5.45 1.30
C VAL A 98 18.14 4.44 0.21
N ALA A 99 18.68 4.89 -0.93
CA ALA A 99 19.09 3.98 -1.99
C ALA A 99 20.19 3.01 -1.55
N HIS A 100 21.17 3.48 -0.78
CA HIS A 100 22.22 2.62 -0.21
C HIS A 100 21.66 1.62 0.79
N ALA A 101 20.74 2.03 1.66
CA ALA A 101 20.06 1.11 2.57
C ALA A 101 19.27 0.02 1.84
N PHE A 102 18.59 0.34 0.74
CA PHE A 102 17.91 -0.64 -0.12
C PHE A 102 18.89 -1.63 -0.76
N VAL A 103 20.07 -1.15 -1.21
CA VAL A 103 21.14 -2.01 -1.75
C VAL A 103 21.71 -2.95 -0.69
N ASP A 104 21.86 -2.48 0.54
CA ASP A 104 22.37 -3.32 1.62
C ASP A 104 21.33 -4.37 2.03
N ALA A 105 20.05 -3.97 2.13
CA ALA A 105 18.93 -4.86 2.41
C ALA A 105 18.80 -5.97 1.35
N LEU A 106 18.84 -5.64 0.06
CA LEU A 106 18.74 -6.65 -0.99
C LEU A 106 19.92 -7.63 -0.99
N LYS A 107 21.13 -7.15 -0.70
CA LYS A 107 22.32 -8.02 -0.61
C LYS A 107 22.20 -9.00 0.55
N GLN A 108 21.72 -8.54 1.70
CA GLN A 108 21.48 -9.38 2.86
C GLN A 108 20.46 -10.49 2.57
N VAL A 109 19.38 -10.17 1.85
CA VAL A 109 18.38 -11.17 1.45
C VAL A 109 18.95 -12.20 0.49
N LEU A 110 19.68 -11.73 -0.53
CA LEU A 110 20.31 -12.61 -1.51
C LEU A 110 21.34 -13.55 -0.86
N GLU A 111 22.15 -13.03 0.07
CA GLU A 111 23.12 -13.82 0.83
C GLU A 111 22.42 -14.90 1.67
N THR A 112 21.38 -14.51 2.43
CA THR A 112 20.60 -15.43 3.27
C THR A 112 19.92 -16.52 2.44
N ALA A 113 19.34 -16.14 1.30
CA ALA A 113 18.69 -17.05 0.36
C ALA A 113 19.68 -17.85 -0.51
N LYS A 114 20.98 -17.55 -0.42
CA LYS A 114 22.06 -18.12 -1.26
C LYS A 114 21.80 -17.94 -2.76
N ILE A 115 21.24 -16.80 -3.14
CA ILE A 115 20.96 -16.43 -4.52
C ILE A 115 22.08 -15.50 -5.02
N PRO A 116 22.84 -15.85 -6.07
CA PRO A 116 23.86 -14.97 -6.61
C PRO A 116 23.24 -13.69 -7.19
N LEU A 117 23.83 -12.54 -6.90
CA LEU A 117 23.39 -11.24 -7.42
C LEU A 117 23.30 -11.23 -8.96
N GLN A 118 24.25 -11.89 -9.63
CA GLN A 118 24.30 -11.98 -11.10
C GLN A 118 23.16 -12.80 -11.71
N SER A 119 22.41 -13.55 -10.90
CA SER A 119 21.24 -14.31 -11.36
C SER A 119 19.95 -13.49 -11.38
N VAL A 120 20.01 -12.23 -10.94
CA VAL A 120 18.87 -11.31 -10.91
C VAL A 120 18.87 -10.47 -12.18
N ASP A 121 17.74 -10.47 -12.88
CA ASP A 121 17.58 -9.80 -14.17
C ASP A 121 17.11 -8.35 -14.01
N LEU A 122 16.31 -8.08 -12.99
CA LEU A 122 15.65 -6.78 -12.78
C LEU A 122 15.47 -6.47 -11.30
N ILE A 123 15.63 -5.21 -10.94
CA ILE A 123 15.22 -4.67 -9.64
C ILE A 123 14.06 -3.69 -9.84
N ALA A 124 12.99 -3.87 -9.08
CA ALA A 124 11.86 -2.94 -8.99
C ALA A 124 11.86 -2.32 -7.59
N SER A 125 12.15 -1.03 -7.48
CA SER A 125 12.20 -0.30 -6.21
C SER A 125 11.11 0.76 -6.16
N HIS A 126 10.16 0.60 -5.23
CA HIS A 126 9.20 1.66 -4.93
C HIS A 126 9.87 2.87 -4.26
N GLY A 127 10.93 2.62 -3.47
CA GLY A 127 11.55 3.61 -2.60
C GLY A 127 10.70 3.90 -1.34
N GLN A 128 11.03 5.02 -0.69
CA GLN A 128 10.34 5.55 0.47
C GLN A 128 9.49 6.75 0.07
N THR A 129 8.18 6.72 0.33
CA THR A 129 7.34 7.90 0.09
C THR A 129 7.63 8.98 1.13
N ILE A 130 7.90 10.20 0.66
CA ILE A 130 8.07 11.40 1.48
C ILE A 130 6.81 12.26 1.45
N TRP A 131 6.24 12.46 0.25
CA TRP A 131 5.08 13.31 0.09
C TRP A 131 4.17 12.81 -1.03
N HIS A 132 2.86 12.94 -0.82
CA HIS A 132 1.84 12.64 -1.81
C HIS A 132 0.81 13.78 -1.80
N ASN A 133 0.81 14.63 -2.82
CA ASN A 133 0.09 15.90 -2.77
C ASN A 133 -1.27 15.80 -3.47
N VAL A 134 -2.34 15.75 -2.68
CA VAL A 134 -3.73 15.77 -3.14
C VAL A 134 -4.29 17.19 -3.03
N SER A 135 -4.80 17.73 -4.13
CA SER A 135 -5.50 19.02 -4.15
C SER A 135 -6.82 18.89 -4.89
N ALA A 136 -7.92 19.25 -4.24
CA ALA A 136 -9.29 19.15 -4.78
C ALA A 136 -9.62 17.76 -5.36
N GLY A 137 -9.20 16.69 -4.67
CA GLY A 137 -9.44 15.30 -5.09
C GLY A 137 -8.58 14.83 -6.27
N LYS A 138 -7.57 15.61 -6.67
CA LYS A 138 -6.60 15.24 -7.71
C LYS A 138 -5.19 15.23 -7.16
N VAL A 139 -4.42 14.21 -7.54
CA VAL A 139 -3.01 14.15 -7.21
C VAL A 139 -2.24 15.06 -8.15
N THR A 140 -1.52 16.01 -7.56
CA THR A 140 -0.78 17.04 -8.31
C THR A 140 0.72 16.72 -8.37
N SER A 141 1.24 16.00 -7.37
CA SER A 141 2.62 15.53 -7.34
C SER A 141 2.78 14.40 -6.31
N THR A 142 3.84 13.61 -6.49
CA THR A 142 4.23 12.53 -5.57
C THR A 142 5.76 12.45 -5.53
N LEU A 143 6.32 12.17 -4.37
CA LEU A 143 7.77 12.05 -4.16
C LEU A 143 8.10 10.77 -3.40
N GLN A 144 8.80 9.88 -4.09
CA GLN A 144 9.47 8.72 -3.51
C GLN A 144 10.99 8.96 -3.61
N ILE A 145 11.70 8.74 -2.51
CA ILE A 145 13.16 8.81 -2.46
C ILE A 145 13.77 7.40 -2.37
N GLY A 146 15.05 7.27 -2.72
CA GLY A 146 15.72 5.99 -2.95
C GLY A 146 16.04 5.84 -4.43
N ASP A 147 17.02 6.61 -4.89
CA ASP A 147 17.31 6.79 -6.31
C ASP A 147 17.58 5.48 -7.07
N PRO A 148 16.82 5.16 -8.13
CA PRO A 148 17.01 3.94 -8.90
C PRO A 148 18.36 3.90 -9.64
N SER A 149 18.94 5.05 -9.99
CA SER A 149 20.25 5.12 -10.65
C SER A 149 21.36 4.71 -9.69
N VAL A 150 21.24 5.10 -8.42
CA VAL A 150 22.18 4.68 -7.36
C VAL A 150 22.09 3.17 -7.13
N ILE A 151 20.86 2.62 -7.06
CA ILE A 151 20.65 1.18 -6.91
C ILE A 151 21.25 0.42 -8.11
N ALA A 152 20.98 0.87 -9.34
CA ALA A 152 21.52 0.27 -10.55
C ALA A 152 23.05 0.30 -10.58
N ALA A 153 23.66 1.45 -10.27
CA ALA A 153 25.11 1.61 -10.25
C ALA A 153 25.80 0.73 -9.20
N ARG A 154 25.16 0.54 -8.04
CA ARG A 154 25.73 -0.25 -6.92
C ARG A 154 25.52 -1.76 -7.05
N THR A 155 24.58 -2.18 -7.89
CA THR A 155 24.24 -3.60 -8.10
C THR A 155 24.68 -4.14 -9.46
N GLY A 156 24.83 -3.27 -10.47
CA GLY A 156 25.04 -3.66 -11.86
C GLY A 156 23.79 -4.21 -12.54
N ILE A 157 22.61 -4.08 -11.91
CA ILE A 157 21.35 -4.64 -12.42
C ILE A 157 20.43 -3.50 -12.85
N THR A 158 19.72 -3.70 -13.96
CA THR A 158 18.70 -2.76 -14.43
C THR A 158 17.68 -2.53 -13.32
N THR A 159 17.49 -1.27 -12.94
CA THR A 159 16.58 -0.88 -11.87
C THR A 159 15.45 -0.01 -12.41
N VAL A 160 14.22 -0.38 -12.09
CA VAL A 160 12.99 0.37 -12.38
C VAL A 160 12.46 0.93 -11.07
N GLY A 161 12.03 2.20 -11.08
CA GLY A 161 11.40 2.87 -9.95
C GLY A 161 10.41 3.93 -10.43
N ASN A 162 10.02 4.86 -9.56
CA ASN A 162 9.10 5.96 -9.87
C ASN A 162 7.72 5.52 -10.40
N PHE A 163 7.21 4.39 -9.92
CA PHE A 163 5.92 3.84 -10.35
C PHE A 163 4.74 4.80 -10.14
N ARG A 164 4.68 5.48 -8.99
CA ARG A 164 3.60 6.44 -8.70
C ARG A 164 3.68 7.67 -9.59
N THR A 165 4.88 8.19 -9.81
CA THR A 165 5.11 9.33 -10.71
C THR A 165 4.66 9.02 -12.13
N ALA A 166 4.92 7.80 -12.62
CA ALA A 166 4.48 7.37 -13.94
C ALA A 166 2.94 7.37 -14.08
N ASP A 167 2.22 6.88 -13.06
CA ASP A 167 0.75 6.90 -13.04
C ASP A 167 0.18 8.32 -12.95
N VAL A 168 0.73 9.16 -12.06
CA VAL A 168 0.33 10.57 -11.92
C VAL A 168 0.57 11.36 -13.22
N ALA A 169 1.66 11.07 -13.94
CA ALA A 169 2.00 11.74 -15.19
C ALA A 169 0.95 11.52 -16.31
N VAL A 170 0.20 10.41 -16.25
CA VAL A 170 -0.89 10.11 -17.19
C VAL A 170 -2.28 10.44 -16.62
N GLY A 171 -2.33 11.15 -15.50
CA GLY A 171 -3.57 11.63 -14.86
C GLY A 171 -4.18 10.66 -13.84
N GLY A 172 -3.47 9.59 -13.47
CA GLY A 172 -3.85 8.69 -12.38
C GLY A 172 -3.62 9.31 -11.00
N GLN A 173 -3.99 8.56 -9.94
CA GLN A 173 -3.80 8.99 -8.55
C GLN A 173 -2.46 8.55 -7.96
N GLY A 174 -1.66 7.73 -8.64
CA GLY A 174 -0.43 7.16 -8.11
C GLY A 174 -0.64 6.18 -6.95
N ALA A 175 -1.88 5.82 -6.62
CA ALA A 175 -2.26 4.95 -5.51
C ALA A 175 -3.74 4.49 -5.64
N PRO A 176 -4.10 3.30 -5.11
CA PRO A 176 -3.22 2.17 -4.83
C PRO A 176 -2.80 1.48 -6.16
N LEU A 177 -1.49 1.25 -6.36
CA LEU A 177 -1.00 0.55 -7.57
C LEU A 177 -1.06 -0.98 -7.46
N VAL A 178 -1.26 -1.51 -6.24
CA VAL A 178 -1.37 -2.95 -5.99
C VAL A 178 -2.60 -3.56 -6.68
N SER A 179 -3.61 -2.76 -7.01
CA SER A 179 -4.83 -3.23 -7.67
C SER A 179 -4.54 -3.90 -9.03
N LEU A 180 -3.43 -3.58 -9.69
CA LEU A 180 -2.99 -4.30 -10.89
C LEU A 180 -2.55 -5.73 -10.57
N TYR A 181 -1.79 -5.92 -9.48
CA TYR A 181 -1.43 -7.25 -8.98
C TYR A 181 -2.68 -8.03 -8.55
N ASP A 182 -3.57 -7.39 -7.78
CA ASP A 182 -4.82 -7.97 -7.34
C ASP A 182 -5.66 -8.45 -8.54
N TRP A 183 -5.76 -7.63 -9.59
CA TRP A 183 -6.44 -7.97 -10.83
C TRP A 183 -5.85 -9.19 -11.54
N TYR A 184 -4.53 -9.30 -11.62
CA TYR A 184 -3.91 -10.41 -12.35
C TYR A 184 -3.88 -11.72 -11.56
N PHE A 185 -3.68 -11.66 -10.25
CA PHE A 185 -3.39 -12.84 -9.45
C PHE A 185 -4.51 -13.26 -8.50
N LEU A 186 -5.39 -12.33 -8.12
CA LEU A 186 -6.37 -12.55 -7.07
C LEU A 186 -7.82 -12.52 -7.56
N ARG A 187 -8.09 -12.38 -8.87
CA ARG A 187 -9.46 -12.52 -9.38
C ARG A 187 -10.03 -13.90 -9.07
N PRO A 188 -11.27 -13.98 -8.53
CA PRO A 188 -11.90 -15.27 -8.29
C PRO A 188 -12.24 -15.97 -9.62
N PRO A 189 -12.20 -17.31 -9.69
CA PRO A 189 -12.62 -18.04 -10.89
C PRO A 189 -14.12 -17.86 -11.17
N VAL A 190 -14.54 -18.08 -12.43
CA VAL A 190 -15.97 -18.23 -12.74
C VAL A 190 -16.47 -19.52 -12.12
N ILE A 191 -17.45 -19.43 -11.22
CA ILE A 191 -18.15 -20.60 -10.73
C ILE A 191 -19.36 -20.82 -11.63
N ALA A 192 -19.19 -21.68 -12.63
CA ALA A 192 -20.23 -22.05 -13.59
C ALA A 192 -21.32 -22.89 -12.92
N GLN A 193 -22.16 -22.26 -12.08
CA GLN A 193 -23.38 -22.76 -11.39
C GLN A 193 -23.73 -21.91 -10.15
N ALA A 194 -22.94 -20.90 -9.80
CA ALA A 194 -23.27 -20.03 -8.67
C ALA A 194 -24.48 -19.13 -9.02
N GLU A 195 -25.43 -19.04 -8.09
CA GLU A 195 -26.61 -18.15 -8.22
C GLU A 195 -26.22 -16.66 -8.19
N SER A 196 -25.01 -16.34 -7.71
CA SER A 196 -24.48 -14.99 -7.62
C SER A 196 -23.02 -14.89 -8.10
N ILE A 197 -22.70 -13.78 -8.76
CA ILE A 197 -21.33 -13.36 -9.04
C ILE A 197 -20.67 -12.95 -7.72
N HIS A 198 -19.64 -13.69 -7.30
CA HIS A 198 -18.87 -13.35 -6.11
C HIS A 198 -17.66 -12.51 -6.48
N TRP A 199 -17.69 -11.26 -6.04
CA TRP A 199 -16.52 -10.40 -6.05
C TRP A 199 -15.54 -10.83 -4.96
N ARG A 200 -14.24 -10.57 -5.15
CA ARG A 200 -13.25 -10.69 -4.07
C ARG A 200 -12.84 -9.31 -3.62
N ALA A 201 -12.86 -9.04 -2.32
CA ALA A 201 -12.24 -7.85 -1.77
C ALA A 201 -10.84 -8.19 -1.26
N VAL A 202 -9.86 -7.38 -1.63
CA VAL A 202 -8.49 -7.45 -1.11
C VAL A 202 -8.29 -6.21 -0.25
N GLN A 203 -8.31 -6.38 1.08
CA GLN A 203 -8.12 -5.28 2.04
C GLN A 203 -6.68 -5.24 2.52
N ASN A 204 -5.99 -4.14 2.26
CA ASN A 204 -4.73 -3.81 2.90
C ASN A 204 -4.99 -2.90 4.11
N ILE A 205 -4.33 -3.18 5.24
CA ILE A 205 -4.40 -2.37 6.46
C ILE A 205 -2.96 -1.95 6.82
N GLY A 206 -2.44 -0.99 6.05
CA GLY A 206 -1.18 -0.31 6.38
C GLY A 206 -1.43 0.90 7.28
N GLY A 207 -0.60 1.95 7.20
CA GLY A 207 -0.92 3.22 7.88
C GLY A 207 -2.28 3.79 7.42
N ILE A 208 -2.56 3.70 6.13
CA ILE A 208 -3.88 3.95 5.51
C ILE A 208 -4.46 2.61 5.03
N GLY A 209 -5.75 2.40 5.27
CA GLY A 209 -6.48 1.24 4.79
C GLY A 209 -6.96 1.45 3.35
N ASN A 210 -6.86 0.41 2.51
CA ASN A 210 -7.40 0.44 1.15
C ASN A 210 -7.95 -0.92 0.73
N VAL A 211 -8.93 -0.88 -0.17
CA VAL A 211 -9.58 -2.07 -0.70
C VAL A 211 -9.49 -2.07 -2.22
N THR A 212 -9.26 -3.24 -2.81
CA THR A 212 -9.54 -3.54 -4.21
C THR A 212 -10.69 -4.55 -4.29
N PHE A 213 -11.82 -4.17 -4.88
CA PHE A 213 -12.88 -5.10 -5.27
C PHE A 213 -12.59 -5.65 -6.68
N LEU A 214 -12.48 -6.97 -6.77
CA LEU A 214 -12.14 -7.72 -7.97
C LEU A 214 -13.34 -8.50 -8.50
N PRO A 215 -13.73 -8.30 -9.76
CA PRO A 215 -14.74 -9.13 -10.39
C PRO A 215 -14.13 -10.50 -10.74
N PRO A 216 -14.94 -11.57 -10.82
CA PRO A 216 -14.45 -12.87 -11.24
C PRO A 216 -13.91 -12.84 -12.66
N TRP A 217 -13.08 -13.81 -13.01
CA TRP A 217 -12.62 -14.04 -14.39
C TRP A 217 -13.80 -14.05 -15.37
N GLY A 218 -13.58 -13.65 -16.63
CA GLY A 218 -14.64 -13.59 -17.65
C GLY A 218 -15.69 -12.48 -17.46
N CYS A 219 -15.72 -11.78 -16.33
CA CYS A 219 -16.52 -10.56 -16.19
C CYS A 219 -15.85 -9.37 -16.89
N THR A 220 -16.66 -8.49 -17.49
CA THR A 220 -16.24 -7.24 -18.15
C THR A 220 -16.18 -6.05 -17.20
N ASP A 221 -16.68 -6.19 -15.97
CA ASP A 221 -16.58 -5.15 -14.96
C ASP A 221 -15.13 -4.81 -14.62
N MET A 222 -14.92 -3.56 -14.20
CA MET A 222 -13.62 -3.04 -13.79
C MET A 222 -13.39 -3.25 -12.29
N PRO A 223 -12.13 -3.42 -11.85
CA PRO A 223 -11.84 -3.41 -10.43
C PRO A 223 -12.14 -2.02 -9.85
N LEU A 224 -12.70 -1.99 -8.65
CA LEU A 224 -12.92 -0.77 -7.90
C LEU A 224 -11.93 -0.71 -6.75
N ALA A 225 -11.05 0.29 -6.72
CA ALA A 225 -10.07 0.46 -5.67
C ALA A 225 -10.08 1.89 -5.11
N PHE A 226 -9.93 2.00 -3.79
CA PHE A 226 -9.88 3.28 -3.09
C PHE A 226 -9.39 3.11 -1.63
N ASP A 227 -9.01 4.21 -1.00
CA ASP A 227 -8.63 4.22 0.42
C ASP A 227 -9.89 4.30 1.31
N THR A 228 -10.03 3.39 2.28
CA THR A 228 -11.19 3.34 3.19
C THR A 228 -11.08 4.38 4.31
N GLY A 229 -9.86 4.77 4.68
CA GLY A 229 -9.57 5.70 5.77
C GLY A 229 -8.26 5.36 6.50
N PRO A 230 -8.11 5.73 7.78
CA PRO A 230 -6.95 5.32 8.56
C PRO A 230 -6.93 3.80 8.69
N GLY A 231 -5.74 3.20 8.55
CA GLY A 231 -5.50 1.80 8.90
C GLY A 231 -4.92 1.76 10.32
N ASN A 232 -3.60 1.59 10.41
CA ASN A 232 -2.88 1.54 11.69
C ASN A 232 -2.37 2.90 12.17
N VAL A 233 -2.41 3.97 11.35
CA VAL A 233 -1.73 5.24 11.68
C VAL A 233 -2.15 5.82 13.04
N PHE A 234 -3.43 5.75 13.39
CA PHE A 234 -3.93 6.23 14.68
C PHE A 234 -3.85 5.20 15.79
N ILE A 235 -3.89 3.91 15.45
CA ILE A 235 -3.68 2.81 16.41
C ILE A 235 -2.24 2.87 16.92
N ASP A 236 -1.27 3.02 16.02
CA ASP A 236 0.16 3.14 16.33
C ASP A 236 0.44 4.37 17.20
N TRP A 237 -0.17 5.51 16.86
CA TRP A 237 -0.07 6.72 17.67
C TRP A 237 -0.65 6.53 19.07
N ALA A 238 -1.85 5.95 19.17
CA ALA A 238 -2.52 5.71 20.44
C ALA A 238 -1.78 4.69 21.31
N ALA A 239 -1.19 3.66 20.71
CA ALA A 239 -0.36 2.67 21.40
C ALA A 239 0.91 3.29 21.98
N ALA A 240 1.58 4.16 21.22
CA ALA A 240 2.72 4.92 21.71
C ALA A 240 2.31 5.82 22.89
N GLU A 241 1.20 6.55 22.79
CA GLU A 241 0.69 7.39 23.87
C GLU A 241 0.34 6.56 25.13
N ALA A 242 -0.38 5.45 24.97
CA ALA A 242 -0.82 4.59 26.07
C ALA A 242 0.35 3.93 26.83
N THR A 243 1.50 3.77 26.17
CA THR A 243 2.65 3.06 26.71
C THR A 243 3.85 3.97 26.95
N ALA A 244 3.65 5.30 26.93
CA ALA A 244 4.71 6.30 27.04
C ALA A 244 5.89 6.06 26.08
N GLY A 245 5.58 5.61 24.86
CA GLY A 245 6.51 5.37 23.76
C GLY A 245 7.24 4.03 23.81
N THR A 246 6.93 3.14 24.75
CA THR A 246 7.58 1.81 24.83
C THR A 246 7.10 0.85 23.73
N GLN A 247 5.85 0.98 23.28
CA GLN A 247 5.33 0.31 22.09
C GLN A 247 5.12 1.33 20.96
N THR A 248 5.36 0.92 19.72
CA THR A 248 5.15 1.78 18.52
C THR A 248 3.94 1.36 17.69
N TYR A 249 3.27 0.28 18.10
CA TYR A 249 2.03 -0.27 17.55
C TYR A 249 1.35 -1.11 18.64
N ASP A 250 0.07 -1.42 18.49
CA ASP A 250 -0.65 -2.31 19.42
C ASP A 250 -0.40 -3.78 19.04
N HIS A 251 0.53 -4.43 19.74
CA HIS A 251 0.93 -5.81 19.44
C HIS A 251 -0.25 -6.78 19.62
N ASP A 252 -0.65 -7.44 18.53
CA ASP A 252 -1.83 -8.32 18.46
C ASP A 252 -3.15 -7.67 18.94
N GLY A 253 -3.25 -6.35 18.97
CA GLY A 253 -4.45 -5.67 19.50
C GLY A 253 -4.65 -5.89 21.01
N GLN A 254 -3.57 -6.04 21.79
CA GLN A 254 -3.65 -6.28 23.24
C GLN A 254 -4.19 -5.06 23.99
N LEU A 255 -3.70 -3.87 23.68
CA LEU A 255 -4.13 -2.61 24.31
C LEU A 255 -5.60 -2.31 23.97
N ALA A 256 -5.99 -2.51 22.71
CA ALA A 256 -7.38 -2.35 22.27
C ALA A 256 -8.34 -3.31 22.99
N ARG A 257 -7.91 -4.57 23.23
CA ARG A 257 -8.72 -5.58 23.93
C ARG A 257 -8.96 -5.26 25.41
N ASP A 258 -8.05 -4.52 26.03
CA ASP A 258 -8.16 -4.10 27.43
C ASP A 258 -8.98 -2.80 27.60
N GLY A 259 -9.36 -2.14 26.51
CA GLY A 259 -10.15 -0.91 26.49
C GLY A 259 -11.63 -1.15 26.14
N TYR A 260 -12.43 -0.11 26.34
CA TYR A 260 -13.81 -0.03 25.88
C TYR A 260 -13.94 1.03 24.78
N VAL A 261 -14.64 0.68 23.70
CA VAL A 261 -14.95 1.63 22.62
C VAL A 261 -15.85 2.75 23.15
N SER A 262 -15.44 3.99 22.95
CA SER A 262 -16.25 5.18 23.23
C SER A 262 -17.08 5.56 22.01
N GLU A 263 -18.34 5.14 22.00
CA GLU A 263 -19.27 5.45 20.90
C GLU A 263 -19.36 6.96 20.59
N PRO A 264 -19.45 7.88 21.58
CA PRO A 264 -19.51 9.31 21.27
C PRO A 264 -18.25 9.85 20.58
N LEU A 265 -17.07 9.32 20.94
CA LEU A 265 -15.81 9.71 20.29
C LEU A 265 -15.71 9.11 18.90
N LEU A 266 -16.08 7.82 18.73
CA LEU A 266 -16.11 7.15 17.43
C LEU A 266 -16.97 7.91 16.42
N GLN A 267 -18.20 8.29 16.80
CA GLN A 267 -19.10 9.07 15.95
C GLN A 267 -18.53 10.44 15.58
N ARG A 268 -17.80 11.08 16.51
CA ARG A 268 -17.07 12.33 16.21
C ARG A 268 -15.99 12.09 15.15
N CYS A 269 -15.21 11.03 15.26
CA CYS A 269 -14.18 10.68 14.28
C CYS A 269 -14.77 10.38 12.90
N LEU A 270 -15.85 9.57 12.84
CA LEU A 270 -16.55 9.21 11.59
C LEU A 270 -17.25 10.41 10.91
N SER A 271 -17.44 11.53 11.61
CA SER A 271 -17.98 12.77 11.03
C SER A 271 -17.02 13.49 10.07
N LEU A 272 -15.76 13.04 9.99
CA LEU A 272 -14.79 13.63 9.07
C LEU A 272 -15.29 13.54 7.61
N PRO A 273 -15.30 14.64 6.83
CA PRO A 273 -15.89 14.66 5.49
C PRO A 273 -15.36 13.61 4.52
N TYR A 274 -14.14 13.13 4.73
CA TYR A 274 -13.52 12.07 3.93
C TYR A 274 -14.36 10.78 3.88
N PHE A 275 -14.95 10.38 5.01
CA PHE A 275 -15.75 9.15 5.06
C PHE A 275 -17.02 9.26 4.19
N GLN A 276 -17.51 10.47 3.92
CA GLN A 276 -18.69 10.70 3.07
C GLN A 276 -18.37 10.70 1.57
N GLN A 277 -17.11 10.84 1.16
CA GLN A 277 -16.71 10.87 -0.25
C GLN A 277 -17.00 9.56 -0.98
N VAL A 278 -17.33 9.67 -2.27
CA VAL A 278 -17.54 8.55 -3.21
C VAL A 278 -16.23 8.25 -3.95
N PRO A 279 -15.88 6.98 -4.21
CA PRO A 279 -14.74 6.62 -5.04
C PRO A 279 -14.79 7.22 -6.47
N PRO A 280 -13.65 7.45 -7.14
CA PRO A 280 -12.28 7.16 -6.67
C PRO A 280 -11.84 8.19 -5.63
N LYS A 281 -11.28 7.71 -4.52
CA LYS A 281 -10.74 8.55 -3.44
C LYS A 281 -9.46 7.94 -2.89
N SER A 282 -8.50 8.81 -2.59
CA SER A 282 -7.26 8.46 -1.93
C SER A 282 -6.93 9.48 -0.85
N THR A 283 -6.09 9.09 0.09
CA THR A 283 -5.68 9.89 1.23
C THR A 283 -4.36 9.39 1.79
N GLY A 284 -3.72 10.21 2.61
CA GLY A 284 -2.52 9.86 3.32
C GLY A 284 -2.41 10.52 4.68
N ARG A 285 -1.16 10.67 5.12
CA ARG A 285 -0.78 11.36 6.36
C ARG A 285 -1.02 12.88 6.28
N GLU A 286 -1.40 13.42 5.12
CA GLU A 286 -1.78 14.82 4.97
C GLU A 286 -3.18 15.14 5.54
N LEU A 287 -4.05 14.13 5.62
CA LEU A 287 -5.36 14.24 6.30
C LEU A 287 -5.36 13.51 7.63
N PHE A 288 -4.86 12.27 7.66
CA PHE A 288 -4.81 11.44 8.85
C PHE A 288 -3.45 11.62 9.55
N ASP A 289 -3.22 12.83 10.05
CA ASP A 289 -1.94 13.27 10.62
C ASP A 289 -1.88 13.17 12.15
N ASN A 290 -0.69 13.41 12.72
CA ASN A 290 -0.49 13.38 14.17
C ASN A 290 -1.25 14.49 14.91
N LYS A 291 -1.59 15.59 14.23
CA LYS A 291 -2.31 16.71 14.82
C LYS A 291 -3.77 16.33 15.05
N LEU A 292 -4.41 15.71 14.07
CA LEU A 292 -5.81 15.28 14.13
C LEU A 292 -6.03 14.27 15.26
N VAL A 293 -5.17 13.25 15.38
CA VAL A 293 -5.31 12.25 16.46
C VAL A 293 -5.00 12.84 17.83
N ALA A 294 -4.05 13.79 17.94
CA ALA A 294 -3.79 14.49 19.19
C ALA A 294 -4.98 15.37 19.63
N GLU A 295 -5.68 16.01 18.69
CA GLU A 295 -6.92 16.73 18.97
C GLU A 295 -8.02 15.78 19.48
N TRP A 296 -8.17 14.60 18.89
CA TRP A 296 -9.11 13.58 19.37
C TRP A 296 -8.71 13.00 20.73
N TRP A 297 -7.41 12.83 20.99
CA TRP A 297 -6.92 12.40 22.30
C TRP A 297 -7.24 13.42 23.39
N ALA A 298 -7.03 14.73 23.13
CA ALA A 298 -7.40 15.77 24.08
C ALA A 298 -8.91 15.77 24.41
N VAL A 299 -9.76 15.47 23.43
CA VAL A 299 -11.21 15.28 23.65
C VAL A 299 -11.48 14.03 24.50
N ALA A 300 -10.81 12.90 24.20
CA ALA A 300 -10.92 11.67 24.96
C ALA A 300 -10.55 11.87 26.45
N GLN A 301 -9.49 12.63 26.72
CA GLN A 301 -9.07 12.98 28.08
C GLN A 301 -10.12 13.82 28.81
N GLN A 302 -10.75 14.80 28.14
CA GLN A 302 -11.84 15.59 28.73
C GLN A 302 -13.08 14.74 29.04
N MET A 303 -13.30 13.67 28.27
CA MET A 303 -14.35 12.68 28.51
C MET A 303 -13.99 11.67 29.63
N GLY A 304 -12.75 11.70 30.15
CA GLY A 304 -12.28 10.78 31.17
C GLY A 304 -11.95 9.37 30.66
N LEU A 305 -11.72 9.22 29.34
CA LEU A 305 -11.35 7.94 28.74
C LEU A 305 -9.92 7.55 29.14
N SER A 306 -9.71 6.25 29.39
CA SER A 306 -8.37 5.72 29.59
C SER A 306 -7.59 5.68 28.27
N PRO A 307 -6.25 5.58 28.31
CA PRO A 307 -5.47 5.40 27.08
C PRO A 307 -5.86 4.13 26.31
N THR A 308 -6.19 3.02 26.98
CA THR A 308 -6.64 1.78 26.32
C THR A 308 -8.03 1.94 25.70
N ASP A 309 -8.95 2.70 26.29
CA ASP A 309 -10.24 3.05 25.66
C ASP A 309 -10.03 3.86 24.37
N PHE A 310 -9.04 4.75 24.35
CA PHE A 310 -8.69 5.51 23.15
C PHE A 310 -8.10 4.61 22.07
N VAL A 311 -7.19 3.69 22.41
CA VAL A 311 -6.67 2.68 21.48
C VAL A 311 -7.83 1.83 20.92
N ALA A 312 -8.72 1.32 21.77
CA ALA A 312 -9.89 0.54 21.35
C ALA A 312 -10.79 1.33 20.38
N THR A 313 -11.02 2.61 20.68
CA THR A 313 -11.85 3.49 19.82
C THR A 313 -11.19 3.79 18.47
N MET A 314 -9.86 3.98 18.42
CA MET A 314 -9.14 4.17 17.16
C MET A 314 -9.10 2.89 16.32
N THR A 315 -8.99 1.73 16.96
CA THR A 315 -9.10 0.43 16.28
C THR A 315 -10.50 0.22 15.70
N GLU A 316 -11.56 0.55 16.46
CA GLU A 316 -12.94 0.47 15.98
C GLU A 316 -13.20 1.44 14.82
N LEU A 317 -12.64 2.66 14.85
CA LEU A 317 -12.72 3.61 13.74
C LEU A 317 -12.24 2.99 12.43
N THR A 318 -11.10 2.31 12.45
CA THR A 318 -10.56 1.61 11.28
C THR A 318 -11.52 0.51 10.81
N ALA A 319 -11.98 -0.35 11.72
CA ALA A 319 -12.89 -1.46 11.38
C ALA A 319 -14.23 -0.97 10.79
N VAL A 320 -14.87 0.03 11.43
CA VAL A 320 -16.13 0.62 10.99
C VAL A 320 -15.96 1.34 9.65
N SER A 321 -14.88 2.09 9.44
CA SER A 321 -14.65 2.78 8.17
C SER A 321 -14.52 1.80 6.99
N ILE A 322 -13.90 0.63 7.21
CA ILE A 322 -13.84 -0.46 6.22
C ILE A 322 -15.23 -1.06 5.99
N ALA A 323 -15.95 -1.40 7.07
CA ALA A 323 -17.28 -2.01 6.97
C ALA A 323 -18.29 -1.10 6.25
N GLU A 324 -18.30 0.20 6.57
CA GLU A 324 -19.16 1.19 5.89
C GLU A 324 -18.78 1.37 4.42
N ALA A 325 -17.49 1.38 4.10
CA ALA A 325 -17.03 1.42 2.72
C ALA A 325 -17.51 0.22 1.91
N TYR A 326 -17.47 -0.99 2.48
CA TYR A 326 -17.97 -2.21 1.86
C TYR A 326 -19.48 -2.13 1.65
N ALA A 327 -20.24 -1.76 2.69
CA ALA A 327 -21.69 -1.66 2.61
C ALA A 327 -22.17 -0.66 1.55
N ARG A 328 -21.41 0.42 1.33
CA ARG A 328 -21.77 1.48 0.39
C ARG A 328 -21.28 1.25 -1.04
N PHE A 329 -20.13 0.61 -1.21
CA PHE A 329 -19.40 0.62 -2.48
C PHE A 329 -19.04 -0.76 -3.03
N ALA A 330 -19.24 -1.86 -2.30
CA ALA A 330 -19.04 -3.19 -2.86
C ALA A 330 -19.93 -3.38 -4.11
N PRO A 331 -19.37 -3.68 -5.29
CA PRO A 331 -20.16 -3.78 -6.53
C PRO A 331 -21.10 -4.99 -6.58
N GLY A 332 -20.90 -5.96 -5.69
CA GLY A 332 -21.71 -7.17 -5.58
C GLY A 332 -21.38 -7.92 -4.29
N THR A 333 -21.91 -9.13 -4.15
CA THR A 333 -21.62 -9.99 -3.00
C THR A 333 -20.12 -10.31 -2.96
N VAL A 334 -19.47 -9.95 -1.87
CA VAL A 334 -18.05 -10.24 -1.64
C VAL A 334 -17.93 -11.62 -0.98
N ALA A 335 -17.07 -12.48 -1.51
CA ALA A 335 -16.70 -13.76 -0.92
C ALA A 335 -15.58 -13.64 0.12
#